data_AF-A0A1Q8T837-F1
#
_entry.id   AF-A0A1Q8T837-F1
#
_cell.length_a   1.000
_cell.length_b   1.000
_cell.length_c   1.000
_cell.angle_alpha   90.00
_cell.angle_beta   90.00
_cell.angle_gamma   90.00
#
_symmetry.space_group_name_H-M   'P 1'
#
loop_
_entity.id
_entity.type
_entity.pdbx_description
1 polymer ?
#
loop_
_entity_poly.entity_id
_entity_poly.type
_entity_poly.pdbx_seq_one_letter_code
_entity_poly.pdbx_strand_id
1 'polypeptide(L)' 'MTQQDRHDAIVTLVKHQGYASIEQLTQHFSVTPQTIRRDR' A
#
# COMPACT_ATOMS: atom_id res chain seq x y z
N MET A 1 13.54 4.86 0.81
CA MET A 1 12.54 3.78 0.85
C MET A 1 12.56 3.09 -0.50
N THR A 2 13.01 1.84 -0.53
CA THR A 2 12.93 1.02 -1.74
C THR A 2 11.48 0.57 -1.94
N GLN A 3 11.11 0.14 -3.15
CA GLN A 3 9.76 -0.40 -3.41
C GLN A 3 9.41 -1.54 -2.43
N GLN A 4 10.38 -2.37 -2.06
CA GLN A 4 10.20 -3.46 -1.09
C GLN A 4 9.76 -3.00 0.30
N ASP A 5 10.35 -1.94 0.86
CA ASP A 5 9.96 -1.41 2.18
C ASP A 5 8.49 -0.96 2.18
N ARG A 6 8.04 -0.45 1.05
CA ARG A 6 6.70 0.11 0.87
C ARG A 6 5.66 -0.98 0.72
N HIS A 7 5.98 -2.03 -0.03
CA HIS A 7 5.15 -3.22 -0.14
C HIS A 7 4.94 -3.88 1.23
N ASP A 8 6.00 -4.05 2.02
CA ASP A 8 5.90 -4.68 3.34
C ASP A 8 5.05 -3.84 4.30
N ALA A 9 5.17 -2.51 4.23
CA ALA A 9 4.30 -1.60 4.98
C ALA A 9 2.83 -1.67 4.54
N ILE A 10 2.56 -1.79 3.24
CA ILE A 10 1.20 -1.98 2.69
C ILE A 10 0.61 -3.30 3.19
N VAL A 11 1.36 -4.41 3.09
CA VAL A 11 0.91 -5.73 3.54
C VAL A 11 0.68 -5.75 5.06
N THR A 12 1.57 -5.10 5.83
CA THR A 12 1.41 -4.99 7.28
C THR A 12 0.16 -4.19 7.65
N LEU A 13 -0.10 -3.07 6.97
CA LEU A 13 -1.30 -2.26 7.19
C LEU A 13 -2.58 -3.07 6.86
N VAL A 14 -2.61 -3.76 5.73
CA VAL A 14 -3.74 -4.61 5.31
C VAL A 14 -3.95 -5.77 6.28
N LYS A 15 -2.88 -6.39 6.77
CA LYS A 15 -2.96 -7.44 7.81
C LYS A 15 -3.50 -6.90 9.14
N HIS A 16 -3.10 -5.69 9.53
CA HIS A 16 -3.52 -5.07 10.78
C HIS A 16 -4.98 -4.58 10.75
N GLN A 17 -5.44 -4.08 9.60
CA GLN A 17 -6.82 -3.62 9.40
C GLN A 17 -7.76 -4.72 8.89
N GLY A 18 -7.24 -5.89 8.51
CA GLY A 18 -7.98 -7.01 7.90
C GLY A 18 -8.40 -6.78 6.45
N TYR A 19 -8.52 -5.51 6.04
CA TYR A 19 -8.82 -5.07 4.69
C TYR A 19 -8.43 -3.60 4.54
N ALA A 20 -7.79 -3.23 3.43
CA ALA A 20 -7.59 -1.84 3.05
C ALA A 20 -7.88 -1.66 1.57
N SER A 21 -8.71 -0.66 1.23
CA SER A 21 -9.00 -0.31 -0.15
C SER A 21 -7.79 0.35 -0.82
N ILE A 22 -7.70 0.25 -2.15
CA ILE A 22 -6.64 0.93 -2.91
C ILE A 22 -6.65 2.43 -2.61
N GLU A 23 -7.81 3.06 -2.46
CA GLU A 23 -7.91 4.48 -2.10
C GLU A 23 -7.27 4.79 -0.74
N GLN A 24 -7.47 3.95 0.27
CA GLN A 24 -6.84 4.11 1.58
C GLN A 24 -5.32 3.97 1.47
N LEU A 25 -4.82 2.97 0.75
CA LEU A 25 -3.38 2.80 0.54
C LEU A 25 -2.79 4.01 -0.22
N THR A 26 -3.50 4.55 -1.19
CA THR A 26 -3.05 5.73 -1.95
C THR A 26 -2.98 6.98 -1.09
N GLN A 27 -3.94 7.20 -0.19
CA GLN A 27 -3.90 8.30 0.75
C GLN A 27 -2.81 8.11 1.82
N HIS A 28 -2.72 6.90 2.40
CA HIS A 28 -1.83 6.65 3.52
C HIS A 28 -0.35 6.70 3.12
N PHE A 29 -0.05 6.22 1.92
CA PHE A 29 1.30 6.22 1.37
C PHE A 29 1.56 7.42 0.44
N SER A 30 0.56 8.26 0.14
CA SER A 30 0.69 9.35 -0.85
C SER A 30 1.19 8.85 -2.22
N VAL A 31 0.60 7.77 -2.71
CA VAL A 31 0.88 7.23 -4.06
C VAL A 31 -0.37 7.18 -4.89
N THR A 32 -0.20 7.09 -6.21
CA THR A 32 -1.34 6.86 -7.10
C THR A 32 -1.77 5.39 -7.06
N PRO A 33 -3.06 5.12 -7.39
CA PRO A 33 -3.56 3.74 -7.55
C PRO A 33 -2.75 2.92 -8.55
N GLN A 34 -2.17 3.60 -9.55
CA GLN A 34 -1.31 2.99 -10.56
C GLN A 34 -0.01 2.45 -9.97
N THR A 35 0.60 3.17 -9.01
CA THR A 35 1.78 2.69 -8.28
C THR A 35 1.44 1.48 -7.44
N ILE A 36 0.35 1.51 -6.67
CA ILE A 36 -0.11 0.37 -5.84
C ILE A 36 -0.42 -0.87 -6.72
N ARG A 37 -1.03 -0.68 -7.89
CA ARG A 37 -1.27 -1.79 -8.85
C ARG A 37 0.00 -2.35 -9.48
N ARG A 38 1.06 -1.54 -9.63
CA ARG A 38 2.38 -2.00 -10.11
C ARG A 38 3.22 -2.65 -9.01
N ASP A 39 2.95 -2.34 -7.75
CA ASP A 39 3.62 -2.89 -6.55
C ASP A 39 2.97 -4.19 -6.02
N ARG A 40 1.97 -4.73 -6.73
CA ARG A 40 1.25 -5.98 -6.39
C ARG A 40 2.12 -7.22 -6.55
#